data_AF-A0A1R0GUB5-F1
#
_entry.id   AF-A0A1R0GUB5-F1
#
_cell.length_a   1.000
_cell.length_b   1.000
_cell.length_c   1.000
_cell.angle_alpha   90.00
_cell.angle_beta   90.00
_cell.angle_gamma   90.00
#
_symmetry.space_group_name_H-M   'P 1'
#
loop_
_entity.id
_entity.type
_entity.pdbx_description
1 polymer ?
#
loop_
_entity_poly.entity_id
_entity_poly.type
_entity_poly.pdbx_seq_one_letter_code
_entity_poly.pdbx_strand_id
1 'polypeptide(L)'
;MMRLSSFFNNFSFTGPLNSNTKVFFFVITEALLIGLAFTTNFVSAFVLKNVLDFDTFKSAAVTNALRIVSIEKFFGVFIEESVQRWSISHIGGWQFWNSYYAAAHPAVAILTLVIILIRSVVWSVTRADWRRVSQYDNSYPYDPTNSAYYIDGSVEKPSIIKRLFFKRGVLSLNPLDQYRFLRTIFLLSIFISLFGYIFLPTMPPRLLNNCDFLNNNGKLLGGCFAEYTFVDTIDKHGSLFFTWKDESIQILNNPYAALPSQHALVAAYVAMVWIVLAASSSSSPSGAPITRPMFRSKLSLFFYLALNSSFLFYPALTLFCIVITANHYLFDAFLGFVILFVATLISLLLLNINNPAPSKLVEELPM
;
A
#
# COMPACT_ATOMS: atom_id res chain seq x y z
N MET A 1 44.38 -0.91 14.77
CA MET A 1 43.14 -0.14 14.48
C MET A 1 43.18 0.35 13.04
N MET A 2 42.74 -0.48 12.10
CA MET A 2 42.44 -0.04 10.73
C MET A 2 41.20 0.85 10.78
N ARG A 3 41.31 2.09 10.27
CA ARG A 3 40.22 3.07 10.28
C ARG A 3 39.06 2.55 9.42
N LEU A 4 37.91 2.29 10.03
CA LEU A 4 36.63 1.97 9.37
C LEU A 4 36.29 2.93 8.21
N SER A 5 36.82 4.15 8.22
CA SER A 5 36.59 5.16 7.18
C SER A 5 37.12 4.78 5.79
N SER A 6 38.18 3.95 5.68
CA SER A 6 38.71 3.57 4.36
C SER A 6 37.92 2.45 3.68
N PHE A 7 37.17 1.66 4.45
CA PHE A 7 36.32 0.60 3.90
C PHE A 7 35.06 1.15 3.22
N PHE A 8 34.46 2.19 3.81
CA PHE A 8 33.29 2.86 3.22
C PHE A 8 33.62 3.79 2.04
N ASN A 9 34.83 4.35 1.99
CA ASN A 9 35.27 5.16 0.84
C ASN A 9 35.52 4.33 -0.43
N ASN A 10 35.73 3.01 -0.33
CA ASN A 10 35.82 2.14 -1.51
C ASN A 10 34.44 1.71 -2.05
N PHE A 11 33.36 1.98 -1.32
CA PHE A 11 31.98 1.78 -1.75
C PHE A 11 31.27 3.06 -2.16
N SER A 12 31.95 4.22 -2.07
CA SER A 12 31.42 5.44 -2.64
C SER A 12 31.52 5.35 -4.16
N PHE A 13 30.39 5.14 -4.83
CA PHE A 13 30.25 5.35 -6.28
C PHE A 13 30.45 6.85 -6.58
N THR A 14 31.69 7.34 -6.48
CA THR A 14 32.07 8.71 -6.80
C THR A 14 32.39 8.78 -8.29
N GLY A 15 31.34 8.99 -9.07
CA GLY A 15 31.34 9.24 -10.51
C GLY A 15 29.90 9.31 -10.99
N PRO A 16 29.56 10.08 -12.05
CA PRO A 16 28.20 10.11 -12.57
C PRO A 16 27.80 8.70 -13.01
N LEU A 17 26.93 8.05 -12.25
CA LEU A 17 26.37 6.75 -12.64
C LEU A 17 25.71 6.92 -14.02
N ASN A 18 26.02 6.01 -14.95
CA ASN A 18 25.30 5.92 -16.23
C ASN A 18 23.79 5.84 -15.94
N SER A 19 22.97 6.50 -16.77
CA SER A 19 21.51 6.57 -16.64
C SER A 19 20.87 5.20 -16.38
N ASN A 20 21.35 4.17 -17.07
CA ASN A 20 20.84 2.81 -16.92
C ASN A 20 21.11 2.22 -15.53
N THR A 21 22.26 2.54 -14.93
CA THR A 21 22.64 2.09 -13.59
C THR A 21 21.81 2.80 -12.52
N LYS A 22 21.48 4.10 -12.70
CA LYS A 22 20.57 4.83 -11.80
C LYS A 22 19.16 4.24 -11.84
N VAL A 23 18.61 3.98 -13.04
CA VAL A 23 17.30 3.30 -13.19
C VAL A 23 17.31 1.96 -12.47
N PHE A 24 18.36 1.17 -12.66
CA PHE A 24 18.48 -0.15 -12.06
C PHE A 24 18.43 -0.10 -10.53
N PHE A 25 19.26 0.74 -9.91
CA PHE A 25 19.25 0.89 -8.44
C PHE A 25 17.93 1.42 -7.90
N PHE A 26 17.30 2.37 -8.61
CA PHE A 26 15.98 2.87 -8.25
C PHE A 26 14.94 1.73 -8.25
N VAL A 27 14.81 0.99 -9.35
CA VAL A 27 13.84 -0.11 -9.48
C VAL A 27 14.08 -1.21 -8.44
N ILE A 28 15.34 -1.59 -8.20
CA ILE A 28 15.68 -2.59 -7.18
C ILE A 28 15.30 -2.09 -5.78
N THR A 29 15.60 -0.83 -5.46
CA THR A 29 15.24 -0.24 -4.17
C THR A 29 13.72 -0.25 -3.96
N GLU A 30 12.96 0.17 -4.97
CA GLU A 30 11.50 0.16 -4.89
C GLU A 30 10.93 -1.27 -4.80
N ALA A 31 11.51 -2.24 -5.51
CA ALA A 31 11.12 -3.64 -5.40
C ALA A 31 11.37 -4.20 -4.00
N LEU A 32 12.52 -3.87 -3.38
CA LEU A 32 12.84 -4.26 -2.01
C LEU A 32 11.90 -3.63 -0.99
N LEU A 33 11.60 -2.33 -1.12
CA LEU A 33 10.67 -1.63 -0.22
C LEU A 33 9.26 -2.21 -0.30
N ILE A 34 8.76 -2.45 -1.51
CA ILE A 34 7.45 -3.08 -1.72
C ILE A 34 7.47 -4.51 -1.18
N GLY A 35 8.52 -5.29 -1.47
CA GLY A 35 8.69 -6.65 -0.95
C GLY A 35 8.64 -6.70 0.57
N LEU A 36 9.36 -5.79 1.26
CA LEU A 36 9.35 -5.67 2.72
C LEU A 36 7.97 -5.30 3.27
N ALA A 37 7.21 -4.45 2.57
CA ALA A 37 5.85 -4.10 2.99
C ALA A 37 4.92 -5.33 2.98
N PHE A 38 5.06 -6.26 2.03
CA PHE A 38 4.25 -7.48 1.99
C PHE A 38 4.65 -8.53 3.05
N THR A 39 5.76 -8.34 3.78
CA THR A 39 6.18 -9.27 4.84
C THR A 39 5.74 -8.85 6.24
N THR A 40 4.96 -7.77 6.41
CA THR A 40 4.60 -7.28 7.76
C THR A 40 3.90 -8.30 8.64
N ASN A 41 3.03 -9.14 8.05
CA ASN A 41 2.39 -10.22 8.79
C ASN A 41 3.43 -11.22 9.34
N PHE A 42 4.40 -11.62 8.50
CA PHE A 42 5.49 -12.52 8.88
C PHE A 42 6.41 -11.91 9.93
N VAL A 43 6.71 -10.61 9.80
CA VAL A 43 7.48 -9.87 10.81
C VAL A 43 6.73 -9.86 12.14
N SER A 44 5.43 -9.59 12.13
CA SER A 44 4.62 -9.63 13.36
C SER A 44 4.62 -11.04 13.97
N ALA A 45 4.41 -12.09 13.16
CA ALA A 45 4.43 -13.48 13.62
C ALA A 45 5.78 -13.85 14.25
N PHE A 46 6.88 -13.45 13.61
CA PHE A 46 8.23 -13.66 14.11
C PHE A 46 8.46 -12.94 15.45
N VAL A 47 8.11 -11.66 15.56
CA VAL A 47 8.26 -10.88 16.80
C VAL A 47 7.46 -11.54 17.92
N LEU A 48 6.19 -11.87 17.67
CA LEU A 48 5.29 -12.41 18.68
C LEU A 48 5.76 -13.79 19.17
N LYS A 49 6.21 -14.67 18.28
CA LYS A 49 6.72 -16.00 18.63
C LYS A 49 7.98 -15.96 19.48
N ASN A 50 8.84 -14.96 19.30
CA ASN A 50 10.14 -14.87 19.98
C ASN A 50 10.14 -13.98 21.22
N VAL A 51 9.14 -13.10 21.36
CA VAL A 51 9.11 -12.08 22.42
C VAL A 51 7.99 -12.33 23.44
N LEU A 52 6.83 -12.85 23.02
CA LEU A 52 5.67 -12.98 23.88
C LEU A 52 5.32 -14.44 24.17
N ASP A 53 4.92 -14.71 25.41
CA ASP A 53 4.27 -15.97 25.75
C ASP A 53 2.93 -16.10 25.01
N PHE A 54 2.66 -17.29 24.47
CA PHE A 54 1.49 -17.55 23.64
C PHE A 54 0.17 -17.36 24.40
N ASP A 55 0.09 -17.78 25.67
CA ASP A 55 -1.16 -17.73 26.42
C ASP A 55 -1.52 -16.29 26.79
N THR A 56 -0.50 -15.50 27.16
CA THR A 56 -0.63 -14.05 27.38
C THR A 56 -1.07 -13.33 26.10
N PHE A 57 -0.41 -13.65 24.97
CA PHE A 57 -0.71 -13.08 23.67
C PHE A 57 -2.14 -13.40 23.21
N LYS A 58 -2.56 -14.67 23.33
CA LYS A 58 -3.92 -15.11 23.04
C LYS A 58 -4.94 -14.40 23.92
N SER A 59 -4.70 -14.30 25.23
CA SER A 59 -5.60 -13.63 26.17
C SER A 59 -5.82 -12.15 25.81
N ALA A 60 -4.74 -11.44 25.43
CA ALA A 60 -4.83 -10.07 24.93
C ALA A 60 -5.65 -9.99 23.63
N ALA A 61 -5.39 -10.91 22.68
CA ALA A 61 -6.11 -10.95 21.40
C ALA A 61 -7.61 -11.19 21.56
N VAL A 62 -8.00 -12.11 22.46
CA VAL A 62 -9.40 -12.37 22.82
C VAL A 62 -10.03 -11.13 23.45
N THR A 63 -9.34 -10.51 24.43
CA THR A 63 -9.85 -9.33 25.13
C THR A 63 -10.11 -8.17 24.17
N ASN A 64 -9.18 -7.92 23.24
CA ASN A 64 -9.33 -6.87 22.23
C ASN A 64 -10.47 -7.17 21.27
N ALA A 65 -10.62 -8.42 20.82
CA ALA A 65 -11.74 -8.83 19.97
C ALA A 65 -13.10 -8.62 20.65
N LEU A 66 -13.25 -9.04 21.92
CA LEU A 66 -14.49 -8.84 22.67
C LEU A 66 -14.78 -7.36 22.91
N ARG A 67 -13.76 -6.51 23.09
CA ARG A 67 -13.93 -5.06 23.14
C ARG A 67 -14.44 -4.50 21.82
N ILE A 68 -13.90 -4.92 20.69
CA ILE A 68 -14.41 -4.52 19.37
C ILE A 68 -15.87 -4.91 19.22
N VAL A 69 -16.22 -6.17 19.51
CA VAL A 69 -17.61 -6.64 19.48
C VAL A 69 -18.51 -5.78 20.37
N SER A 70 -18.05 -5.42 21.57
CA SER A 70 -18.82 -4.54 22.48
C SER A 70 -19.03 -3.14 21.91
N ILE A 71 -18.02 -2.57 21.24
CA ILE A 71 -18.09 -1.26 20.59
C ILE A 71 -19.06 -1.32 19.41
N GLU A 72 -18.95 -2.34 18.56
CA GLU A 72 -19.83 -2.50 17.41
C GLU A 72 -21.29 -2.73 17.83
N LYS A 73 -21.52 -3.53 18.87
CA LYS A 73 -22.85 -3.72 19.47
C LYS A 73 -23.38 -2.41 20.07
N PHE A 74 -22.55 -1.63 20.76
CA PHE A 74 -22.93 -0.33 21.31
C PHE A 74 -23.40 0.66 20.22
N PHE A 75 -22.71 0.70 19.08
CA PHE A 75 -23.10 1.54 17.94
C PHE A 75 -24.17 0.90 17.04
N GLY A 76 -24.61 -0.33 17.31
CA GLY A 76 -25.59 -1.04 16.49
C GLY A 76 -25.07 -1.46 15.12
N VAL A 77 -23.76 -1.61 14.96
CA VAL A 77 -23.09 -1.96 13.69
C VAL A 77 -22.52 -3.38 13.67
N PHE A 78 -22.70 -4.16 14.74
CA PHE A 78 -22.31 -5.58 14.77
C PHE A 78 -23.26 -6.41 13.90
N ILE A 79 -22.95 -6.52 12.61
CA ILE A 79 -23.77 -7.20 11.58
C ILE A 79 -23.02 -8.35 10.89
N GLU A 80 -21.73 -8.51 11.15
CA GLU A 80 -20.82 -9.45 10.49
C GLU A 80 -21.35 -10.88 10.55
N GLU A 81 -21.84 -11.30 11.71
CA GLU A 81 -22.41 -12.63 11.91
C GLU A 81 -23.68 -12.84 11.07
N SER A 82 -24.56 -11.83 11.01
CA SER A 82 -25.79 -11.87 10.21
C SER A 82 -25.47 -11.88 8.71
N VAL A 83 -24.52 -11.04 8.28
CA VAL A 83 -24.04 -10.97 6.89
C VAL A 83 -23.38 -12.27 6.47
N GLN A 84 -22.55 -12.89 7.33
CA GLN A 84 -21.94 -14.17 7.03
C GLN A 84 -23.00 -15.27 6.94
N ARG A 85 -23.93 -15.37 7.89
CA ARG A 85 -25.01 -16.37 7.88
C ARG A 85 -25.88 -16.26 6.63
N TRP A 86 -26.25 -15.04 6.25
CA TRP A 86 -26.98 -14.77 5.01
C TRP A 86 -26.15 -15.20 3.79
N SER A 87 -24.85 -14.87 3.76
CA SER A 87 -23.99 -15.20 2.62
C SER A 87 -23.81 -16.72 2.46
N ILE A 88 -23.62 -17.46 3.56
CA ILE A 88 -23.56 -18.94 3.62
C ILE A 88 -24.78 -19.59 2.98
N SER A 89 -25.96 -18.99 3.15
CA SER A 89 -27.22 -19.52 2.61
C SER A 89 -27.52 -19.11 1.17
N HIS A 90 -26.89 -18.05 0.62
CA HIS A 90 -27.33 -17.43 -0.64
C HIS A 90 -26.29 -17.35 -1.78
N ILE A 91 -25.00 -17.18 -1.49
CA ILE A 91 -24.04 -16.75 -2.54
C ILE A 91 -23.21 -17.92 -3.11
N GLY A 92 -22.94 -18.94 -2.31
CA GLY A 92 -22.06 -20.06 -2.70
C GLY A 92 -20.65 -19.58 -3.11
N GLY A 93 -19.95 -20.38 -3.92
CA GLY A 93 -18.64 -20.00 -4.46
C GLY A 93 -17.54 -19.79 -3.41
N TRP A 94 -17.58 -20.51 -2.28
CA TRP A 94 -16.68 -20.29 -1.14
C TRP A 94 -15.20 -20.39 -1.49
N GLN A 95 -14.82 -21.31 -2.38
CA GLN A 95 -13.44 -21.41 -2.84
C GLN A 95 -12.98 -20.14 -3.57
N PHE A 96 -13.87 -19.47 -4.33
CA PHE A 96 -13.56 -18.18 -4.96
C PHE A 96 -13.32 -17.09 -3.91
N TRP A 97 -14.25 -16.92 -2.95
CA TRP A 97 -14.11 -15.91 -1.90
C TRP A 97 -12.89 -16.12 -1.02
N ASN A 98 -12.64 -17.37 -0.63
CA ASN A 98 -11.44 -17.74 0.12
C ASN A 98 -10.16 -17.47 -0.69
N SER A 99 -10.17 -17.75 -2.00
CA SER A 99 -9.03 -17.47 -2.88
C SER A 99 -8.81 -15.98 -3.11
N TYR A 100 -9.90 -15.21 -3.16
CA TYR A 100 -9.86 -13.76 -3.25
C TYR A 100 -9.21 -13.15 -2.00
N TYR A 101 -9.66 -13.58 -0.82
CA TYR A 101 -9.07 -13.23 0.47
C TYR A 101 -7.59 -13.62 0.56
N ALA A 102 -7.26 -14.83 0.10
CA ALA A 102 -5.94 -15.42 0.21
C ALA A 102 -4.88 -14.76 -0.68
N ALA A 103 -5.18 -14.52 -1.97
CA ALA A 103 -4.14 -14.07 -2.92
C ALA A 103 -4.60 -13.10 -4.01
N ALA A 104 -5.88 -13.08 -4.41
CA ALA A 104 -6.29 -12.20 -5.51
C ALA A 104 -6.18 -10.71 -5.11
N HIS A 105 -6.55 -10.37 -3.88
CA HIS A 105 -6.42 -9.01 -3.37
C HIS A 105 -4.97 -8.47 -3.38
N PRO A 106 -3.97 -9.13 -2.76
CA PRO A 106 -2.59 -8.65 -2.80
C PRO A 106 -2.01 -8.58 -4.22
N ALA A 107 -2.41 -9.49 -5.13
CA ALA A 107 -1.98 -9.43 -6.52
C ALA A 107 -2.41 -8.12 -7.24
N VAL A 108 -3.65 -7.65 -7.00
CA VAL A 108 -4.14 -6.38 -7.56
C VAL A 108 -3.37 -5.19 -7.00
N ALA A 109 -2.99 -5.22 -5.72
CA ALA A 109 -2.17 -4.19 -5.09
C ALA A 109 -0.76 -4.13 -5.69
N ILE A 110 -0.10 -5.28 -5.83
CA ILE A 110 1.21 -5.39 -6.48
C ILE A 110 1.14 -4.86 -7.90
N LEU A 111 0.14 -5.30 -8.69
CA LEU A 111 -0.04 -4.82 -10.06
C LEU A 111 -0.23 -3.30 -10.11
N THR A 112 -1.03 -2.73 -9.22
CA THR A 112 -1.25 -1.28 -9.14
C THR A 112 0.06 -0.52 -8.85
N LEU A 113 0.86 -1.00 -7.88
CA LEU A 113 2.17 -0.45 -7.54
C LEU A 113 3.16 -0.55 -8.71
N VAL A 114 3.21 -1.70 -9.39
CA VAL A 114 4.05 -1.92 -10.57
C VAL A 114 3.65 -0.98 -11.72
N ILE A 115 2.35 -0.78 -11.95
CA ILE A 115 1.84 0.14 -12.98
C ILE A 115 2.31 1.58 -12.70
N ILE A 116 2.17 2.08 -11.47
CA ILE A 116 2.62 3.44 -11.14
C ILE A 116 4.15 3.57 -11.16
N LEU A 117 4.89 2.52 -10.81
CA LEU A 117 6.35 2.48 -10.91
C LEU A 117 6.80 2.53 -12.38
N ILE A 118 6.27 1.66 -13.24
CA ILE A 118 6.59 1.67 -14.68
C ILE A 118 6.26 3.03 -15.28
N ARG A 119 5.10 3.60 -14.93
CA ARG A 119 4.70 4.94 -15.38
C ARG A 119 5.71 6.01 -14.97
N SER A 120 6.26 5.93 -13.75
CA SER A 120 7.32 6.85 -13.31
C SER A 120 8.61 6.69 -14.10
N VAL A 121 9.07 5.45 -14.29
CA VAL A 121 10.32 5.15 -15.02
C VAL A 121 10.21 5.57 -16.48
N VAL A 122 9.12 5.18 -17.16
CA VAL A 122 8.85 5.57 -18.55
C VAL A 122 8.86 7.08 -18.68
N TRP A 123 8.20 7.79 -17.77
CA TRP A 123 8.22 9.25 -17.78
C TRP A 123 9.63 9.84 -17.60
N SER A 124 10.43 9.30 -16.67
CA SER A 124 11.79 9.77 -16.41
C SER A 124 12.74 9.55 -17.60
N VAL A 125 12.54 8.48 -18.38
CA VAL A 125 13.42 8.13 -19.52
C VAL A 125 12.94 8.68 -20.88
N THR A 126 11.65 8.99 -21.05
CA THR A 126 11.08 9.39 -22.37
C THR A 126 10.91 10.90 -22.59
N ARG A 127 11.08 11.74 -21.56
CA ARG A 127 10.95 13.20 -21.76
C ARG A 127 12.11 13.77 -22.57
N ALA A 128 11.77 14.51 -23.63
CA ALA A 128 12.69 15.21 -24.53
C ALA A 128 13.06 16.64 -24.07
N ASP A 129 12.49 17.12 -22.97
CA ASP A 129 12.64 18.52 -22.48
C ASP A 129 13.89 18.75 -21.60
N TRP A 130 14.83 17.81 -21.63
CA TRP A 130 16.18 18.02 -21.12
C TRP A 130 16.87 19.13 -21.94
N ARG A 131 16.62 20.41 -21.59
CA ARG A 131 17.32 21.53 -22.21
C ARG A 131 18.75 21.55 -21.71
N ARG A 132 19.68 21.12 -22.56
CA ARG A 132 21.11 21.29 -22.34
C ARG A 132 21.36 22.77 -22.05
N VAL A 133 21.88 23.11 -20.87
CA VAL A 133 22.39 24.45 -20.62
C VAL A 133 23.59 24.61 -21.55
N SER A 134 23.44 25.32 -22.67
CA SER A 134 24.60 25.86 -23.35
C SER A 134 25.20 26.86 -22.35
N GLN A 135 26.38 26.55 -21.81
CA GLN A 135 27.20 27.52 -21.10
C GLN A 135 27.19 28.82 -21.91
N TYR A 136 26.47 29.83 -21.42
CA TYR A 136 26.64 31.19 -21.91
C TYR A 136 27.57 31.88 -20.92
N ASP A 137 28.84 31.49 -20.96
CA ASP A 137 29.91 32.30 -20.42
C ASP A 137 31.19 32.03 -21.22
N ASN A 138 31.61 33.02 -22.02
CA ASN A 138 32.69 32.93 -23.01
C ASN A 138 34.11 32.93 -22.38
N SER A 139 34.28 32.42 -21.15
CA SER A 139 35.47 32.72 -20.35
C SER A 139 36.30 31.52 -19.87
N TYR A 140 35.90 30.25 -20.08
CA TYR A 140 36.72 29.09 -19.69
C TYR A 140 36.67 27.91 -20.69
N PRO A 141 37.75 27.10 -20.81
CA PRO A 141 37.80 26.00 -21.75
C PRO A 141 36.78 24.92 -21.40
N TYR A 142 36.07 24.47 -22.42
CA TYR A 142 35.06 23.41 -22.42
C TYR A 142 35.57 22.10 -21.78
N ASP A 143 34.91 21.68 -20.68
CA ASP A 143 35.01 20.33 -20.12
C ASP A 143 33.82 19.50 -20.64
N PRO A 144 34.04 18.44 -21.45
CA PRO A 144 32.96 17.63 -22.03
C PRO A 144 32.18 16.79 -21.03
N THR A 145 32.58 16.75 -19.75
CA THR A 145 32.05 15.78 -18.77
C THR A 145 30.86 16.26 -17.95
N ASN A 146 30.51 17.56 -17.99
CA ASN A 146 29.44 18.13 -17.15
C ASN A 146 28.25 18.67 -17.96
N SER A 147 27.22 17.86 -18.15
CA SER A 147 25.92 18.29 -18.71
C SER A 147 24.92 18.61 -17.59
N ALA A 148 24.56 19.88 -17.43
CA ALA A 148 23.62 20.35 -16.42
C ALA A 148 22.23 20.71 -17.01
N TYR A 149 21.16 20.39 -16.26
CA TYR A 149 19.75 20.66 -16.60
C TYR A 149 19.06 21.41 -15.43
N TYR A 150 18.05 22.27 -15.69
CA TYR A 150 17.30 23.02 -14.65
C TYR A 150 15.79 23.17 -14.94
N ILE A 151 15.00 23.48 -13.89
CA ILE A 151 13.55 23.80 -13.94
C ILE A 151 13.32 25.27 -13.52
N ASP A 152 12.49 26.02 -14.25
CA ASP A 152 12.13 27.42 -13.95
C ASP A 152 11.14 27.53 -12.77
N GLY A 153 11.44 28.39 -11.80
CA GLY A 153 10.76 28.50 -10.50
C GLY A 153 10.04 29.82 -10.24
N SER A 154 9.65 30.56 -11.28
CA SER A 154 9.17 31.95 -11.20
C SER A 154 7.68 32.15 -10.85
N VAL A 155 6.92 31.14 -10.39
CA VAL A 155 5.47 31.27 -10.12
C VAL A 155 5.17 31.50 -8.63
N GLU A 156 4.46 32.59 -8.32
CA GLU A 156 4.03 32.98 -6.98
C GLU A 156 3.21 31.89 -6.24
N LYS A 157 3.46 31.78 -4.94
CA LYS A 157 3.09 30.64 -4.09
C LYS A 157 1.88 30.99 -3.19
N PRO A 158 0.68 30.39 -3.36
CA PRO A 158 -0.51 30.71 -2.56
C PRO A 158 -0.43 30.21 -1.10
N SER A 159 -1.28 30.72 -0.19
CA SER A 159 -1.30 30.39 1.26
C SER A 159 -1.51 28.89 1.57
N ILE A 160 -0.94 28.43 2.70
CA ILE A 160 -0.98 27.03 3.22
C ILE A 160 -2.37 26.37 3.19
N ILE A 161 -3.41 27.05 3.67
CA ILE A 161 -4.77 26.51 3.75
C ILE A 161 -5.37 26.28 2.35
N LYS A 162 -5.04 27.14 1.38
CA LYS A 162 -5.46 26.97 -0.02
C LYS A 162 -4.73 25.81 -0.73
N ARG A 163 -3.55 25.39 -0.27
CA ARG A 163 -2.78 24.28 -0.87
C ARG A 163 -3.24 22.90 -0.40
N LEU A 164 -3.68 22.80 0.85
CA LEU A 164 -4.12 21.53 1.44
C LEU A 164 -5.48 21.05 0.88
N PHE A 165 -6.34 21.97 0.44
CA PHE A 165 -7.75 21.65 0.12
C PHE A 165 -8.21 21.94 -1.33
N PHE A 166 -7.45 22.67 -2.17
CA PHE A 166 -7.85 22.95 -3.56
C PHE A 166 -7.05 22.16 -4.62
N LYS A 167 -7.73 21.16 -5.21
CA LYS A 167 -7.74 20.63 -6.60
C LYS A 167 -6.47 20.53 -7.49
N ARG A 168 -5.28 21.03 -7.12
CA ARG A 168 -4.14 21.14 -8.06
C ARG A 168 -2.77 20.71 -7.53
N GLY A 169 -2.61 20.27 -6.28
CA GLY A 169 -1.30 19.81 -5.79
C GLY A 169 -0.85 18.47 -6.37
N VAL A 170 -1.47 17.36 -5.92
CA VAL A 170 -1.07 16.00 -6.31
C VAL A 170 -1.39 15.68 -7.79
N LEU A 171 -2.53 16.18 -8.28
CA LEU A 171 -2.96 15.94 -9.67
C LEU A 171 -2.07 16.64 -10.71
N SER A 172 -1.34 17.70 -10.31
CA SER A 172 -0.38 18.39 -11.20
C SER A 172 1.05 17.89 -11.05
N LEU A 173 1.33 17.00 -10.09
CA LEU A 173 2.65 16.42 -9.93
C LEU A 173 3.02 15.62 -11.19
N ASN A 174 4.31 15.59 -11.50
CA ASN A 174 4.78 14.69 -12.54
C ASN A 174 4.60 13.23 -12.11
N PRO A 175 4.57 12.26 -13.05
CA PRO A 175 4.42 10.84 -12.73
C PRO A 175 5.40 10.27 -11.70
N LEU A 176 6.64 10.76 -11.63
CA LEU A 176 7.62 10.32 -10.63
C LEU A 176 7.27 10.80 -9.24
N ASP A 177 6.92 12.07 -9.08
CA ASP A 177 6.51 12.62 -7.79
C ASP A 177 5.16 12.05 -7.34
N GLN A 178 4.24 11.79 -8.27
CA GLN A 178 3.01 11.06 -7.99
C GLN A 178 3.30 9.63 -7.49
N TYR A 179 4.24 8.93 -8.14
CA TYR A 179 4.67 7.61 -7.69
C TYR A 179 5.24 7.68 -6.28
N ARG A 180 6.23 8.55 -6.04
CA ARG A 180 6.86 8.72 -4.72
C ARG A 180 5.84 9.04 -3.64
N PHE A 181 4.86 9.90 -3.93
CA PHE A 181 3.77 10.25 -3.01
C PHE A 181 2.89 9.03 -2.69
N LEU A 182 2.31 8.38 -3.71
CA LEU A 182 1.42 7.22 -3.53
C LEU A 182 2.14 6.06 -2.85
N ARG A 183 3.37 5.77 -3.27
CA ARG A 183 4.25 4.78 -2.64
C ARG A 183 4.50 5.09 -1.16
N THR A 184 4.75 6.35 -0.82
CA THR A 184 4.96 6.75 0.59
C THR A 184 3.72 6.52 1.43
N ILE A 185 2.52 6.83 0.92
CA ILE A 185 1.26 6.53 1.60
C ILE A 185 1.16 5.03 1.88
N PHE A 186 1.42 4.18 0.87
CA PHE A 186 1.37 2.74 1.01
C PHE A 186 2.33 2.24 2.11
N LEU A 187 3.62 2.62 2.03
CA LEU A 187 4.62 2.17 2.99
C LEU A 187 4.32 2.65 4.42
N LEU A 188 3.92 3.92 4.60
CA LEU A 188 3.54 4.45 5.91
C LEU A 188 2.32 3.71 6.47
N SER A 189 1.32 3.45 5.64
CA SER A 189 0.11 2.76 6.07
C SER A 189 0.41 1.34 6.53
N ILE A 190 1.20 0.59 5.75
CA ILE A 190 1.61 -0.78 6.08
C ILE A 190 2.50 -0.81 7.32
N PHE A 191 3.42 0.14 7.45
CA PHE A 191 4.27 0.29 8.64
C PHE A 191 3.45 0.56 9.89
N ILE A 192 2.49 1.49 9.86
CA ILE A 192 1.61 1.77 11.00
C ILE A 192 0.77 0.53 11.37
N SER A 193 0.24 -0.20 10.36
CA SER A 193 -0.51 -1.44 10.61
C SER A 193 0.32 -2.53 11.30
N LEU A 194 1.63 -2.63 11.01
CA LEU A 194 2.53 -3.55 11.70
C LEU A 194 2.56 -3.30 13.21
N PHE A 195 2.54 -2.04 13.66
CA PHE A 195 2.43 -1.72 15.09
C PHE A 195 1.10 -2.20 15.67
N GLY A 196 0.00 -2.10 14.91
CA GLY A 196 -1.28 -2.69 15.31
C GLY A 196 -1.17 -4.19 15.60
N TYR A 197 -0.54 -4.95 14.71
CA TYR A 197 -0.38 -6.40 14.90
C TYR A 197 0.48 -6.80 16.09
N ILE A 198 1.43 -5.94 16.48
CA ILE A 198 2.33 -6.20 17.62
C ILE A 198 1.69 -5.74 18.94
N PHE A 199 1.11 -4.54 18.98
CA PHE A 199 0.65 -3.89 20.21
C PHE A 199 -0.84 -4.05 20.49
N LEU A 200 -1.64 -4.32 19.46
CA LEU A 200 -3.09 -4.51 19.53
C LEU A 200 -3.49 -5.79 18.80
N PRO A 201 -2.95 -6.96 19.17
CA PRO A 201 -3.37 -8.20 18.57
C PRO A 201 -4.85 -8.42 18.82
N THR A 202 -5.55 -8.96 17.84
CA THR A 202 -7.00 -9.08 17.85
C THR A 202 -7.40 -10.40 17.24
N MET A 203 -8.18 -11.18 18.00
CA MET A 203 -8.72 -12.44 17.51
C MET A 203 -9.78 -12.19 16.42
N PRO A 204 -9.61 -12.74 15.20
CA PRO A 204 -10.57 -12.58 14.13
C PRO A 204 -11.90 -13.32 14.42
N PRO A 205 -13.03 -12.90 13.81
CA PRO A 205 -14.35 -13.44 14.13
C PRO A 205 -14.46 -14.97 14.02
N ARG A 206 -13.86 -15.58 13.00
CA ARG A 206 -13.87 -17.04 12.76
C ARG A 206 -13.25 -17.87 13.89
N LEU A 207 -12.44 -17.26 14.75
CA LEU A 207 -11.80 -17.94 15.87
C LEU A 207 -12.56 -17.79 17.19
N LEU A 208 -13.58 -16.92 17.27
CA LEU A 208 -14.32 -16.66 18.51
C LEU A 208 -15.00 -17.94 19.04
N ASN A 209 -15.73 -18.66 18.20
CA ASN A 209 -16.46 -19.88 18.57
C ASN A 209 -15.72 -21.18 18.25
N ASN A 210 -14.49 -21.10 17.72
CA ASN A 210 -13.74 -22.29 17.33
C ASN A 210 -13.06 -22.96 18.53
N CYS A 211 -13.31 -24.26 18.73
CA CYS A 211 -12.74 -25.05 19.83
C CYS A 211 -11.74 -26.13 19.41
N ASP A 212 -11.54 -26.33 18.10
CA ASP A 212 -10.77 -27.45 17.58
C ASP A 212 -9.52 -27.00 16.81
N PHE A 213 -9.34 -25.69 16.61
CA PHE A 213 -8.25 -25.14 15.83
C PHE A 213 -6.96 -25.00 16.65
N LEU A 214 -6.03 -25.94 16.44
CA LEU A 214 -4.74 -26.02 17.15
C LEU A 214 -3.59 -25.47 16.32
N ASN A 215 -2.56 -24.96 16.98
CA ASN A 215 -1.27 -24.68 16.37
C ASN A 215 -0.35 -25.93 16.33
N ASN A 216 0.84 -25.80 15.73
CA ASN A 216 1.81 -26.90 15.58
C ASN A 216 2.32 -27.47 16.90
N ASN A 217 2.15 -26.73 17.99
CA ASN A 217 2.53 -27.16 19.34
C ASN A 217 1.33 -27.72 20.13
N GLY A 218 0.19 -27.95 19.48
CA GLY A 218 -1.02 -28.47 20.11
C GLY A 218 -1.77 -27.47 20.99
N LYS A 219 -1.40 -26.18 20.97
CA LYS A 219 -2.14 -25.15 21.72
C LYS A 219 -3.36 -24.66 20.93
N LEU A 220 -4.49 -24.53 21.63
CA LEU A 220 -5.74 -24.03 21.06
C LEU A 220 -5.61 -22.55 20.69
N LEU A 221 -5.91 -22.23 19.43
CA LEU A 221 -5.90 -20.86 18.91
C LEU A 221 -7.25 -20.14 19.12
N GLY A 222 -8.36 -20.86 19.07
CA GLY A 222 -9.71 -20.29 19.19
C GLY A 222 -10.14 -19.94 20.61
N GLY A 223 -11.23 -19.17 20.71
CA GLY A 223 -11.78 -18.62 21.96
C GLY A 223 -12.86 -19.46 22.64
N CYS A 224 -13.48 -20.43 21.95
CA CYS A 224 -14.55 -21.28 22.49
C CYS A 224 -15.81 -20.55 23.02
N PHE A 225 -16.16 -19.41 22.45
CA PHE A 225 -17.35 -18.66 22.81
C PHE A 225 -18.59 -19.18 22.04
N ALA A 226 -19.41 -20.00 22.69
CA ALA A 226 -20.62 -20.61 22.10
C ALA A 226 -21.71 -19.60 21.72
N GLU A 227 -21.62 -18.36 22.19
CA GLU A 227 -22.56 -17.28 21.86
C GLU A 227 -22.42 -16.75 20.42
N TYR A 228 -21.29 -17.02 19.76
CA TYR A 228 -21.07 -16.63 18.36
C TYR A 228 -21.21 -17.84 17.43
N THR A 229 -21.67 -17.61 16.21
CA THR A 229 -21.87 -18.66 15.20
C THR A 229 -21.08 -18.44 13.91
N PHE A 230 -19.91 -17.79 14.00
CA PHE A 230 -19.03 -17.61 12.85
C PHE A 230 -18.53 -18.95 12.29
N VAL A 231 -18.27 -18.99 10.99
CA VAL A 231 -17.72 -20.14 10.29
C VAL A 231 -16.37 -19.76 9.70
N ASP A 232 -15.32 -20.51 10.02
CA ASP A 232 -14.06 -20.42 9.29
C ASP A 232 -14.22 -21.02 7.90
N THR A 233 -14.53 -20.18 6.92
CA THR A 233 -14.81 -20.63 5.56
C THR A 233 -13.57 -21.19 4.88
N ILE A 234 -12.38 -20.76 5.25
CA ILE A 234 -11.12 -21.24 4.68
C ILE A 234 -10.80 -22.63 5.22
N ASP A 235 -11.00 -22.89 6.52
CA ASP A 235 -10.87 -24.25 7.06
C ASP A 235 -11.92 -25.19 6.47
N LYS A 236 -13.19 -24.73 6.37
CA LYS A 236 -14.32 -25.55 5.93
C LYS A 236 -14.34 -25.84 4.42
N HIS A 237 -14.02 -24.85 3.59
CA HIS A 237 -14.18 -24.94 2.13
C HIS A 237 -12.86 -24.86 1.35
N GLY A 238 -11.74 -24.51 2.01
CA GLY A 238 -10.43 -24.36 1.36
C GLY A 238 -10.33 -23.12 0.46
N SER A 239 -9.11 -22.81 0.03
CA SER A 239 -8.84 -21.86 -1.06
C SER A 239 -8.00 -22.53 -2.15
N LEU A 240 -7.85 -21.89 -3.31
CA LEU A 240 -6.97 -22.37 -4.38
C LEU A 240 -5.47 -22.16 -4.06
N PHE A 241 -5.15 -21.29 -3.11
CA PHE A 241 -3.77 -20.84 -2.87
C PHE A 241 -3.16 -21.42 -1.59
N PHE A 242 -3.95 -21.47 -0.51
CA PHE A 242 -3.54 -22.07 0.75
C PHE A 242 -4.74 -22.56 1.58
N THR A 243 -4.46 -23.42 2.54
CA THR A 243 -5.35 -23.71 3.68
C THR A 243 -4.63 -23.42 5.00
N TRP A 244 -5.38 -23.24 6.08
CA TRP A 244 -4.79 -23.03 7.40
C TRP A 244 -3.98 -24.22 7.92
N LYS A 245 -4.12 -25.38 7.27
CA LYS A 245 -3.40 -26.61 7.59
C LYS A 245 -2.02 -26.69 6.93
N ASP A 246 -1.70 -25.76 6.02
CA ASP A 246 -0.40 -25.73 5.36
C ASP A 246 0.69 -25.33 6.35
N GLU A 247 1.78 -26.10 6.39
CA GLU A 247 2.88 -25.91 7.35
C GLU A 247 3.49 -24.50 7.27
N SER A 248 3.67 -23.99 6.04
CA SER A 248 4.19 -22.63 5.81
C SER A 248 3.28 -21.56 6.38
N ILE A 249 1.95 -21.73 6.27
CA ILE A 249 0.97 -20.79 6.81
C ILE A 249 1.00 -20.84 8.34
N GLN A 250 1.06 -22.03 8.94
CA GLN A 250 1.10 -22.18 10.39
C GLN A 250 2.37 -21.59 11.02
N ILE A 251 3.50 -21.62 10.31
CA ILE A 251 4.77 -21.07 10.78
C ILE A 251 4.86 -19.56 10.57
N LEU A 252 4.41 -19.06 9.43
CA LEU A 252 4.67 -17.68 9.01
C LEU A 252 3.52 -16.72 9.35
N ASN A 253 2.30 -17.20 9.52
CA ASN A 253 1.13 -16.34 9.72
C ASN A 253 0.93 -15.96 11.20
N ASN A 254 0.61 -14.70 11.46
CA ASN A 254 0.06 -14.31 12.76
C ASN A 254 -1.47 -14.51 12.74
N PRO A 255 -2.01 -15.48 13.49
CA PRO A 255 -3.44 -15.77 13.47
C PRO A 255 -4.31 -14.67 14.09
N TYR A 256 -3.71 -13.73 14.85
CA TYR A 256 -4.38 -12.61 15.52
C TYR A 256 -4.05 -11.25 14.92
N ALA A 257 -3.56 -11.21 13.67
CA ALA A 257 -3.33 -9.98 12.90
C ALA A 257 -4.62 -9.43 12.25
N ALA A 258 -5.73 -9.38 12.99
CA ALA A 258 -6.99 -8.85 12.45
C ALA A 258 -7.00 -7.30 12.44
N LEU A 259 -6.44 -6.66 13.46
CA LEU A 259 -6.51 -5.21 13.65
C LEU A 259 -5.17 -4.51 13.41
N PRO A 260 -5.10 -3.48 12.56
CA PRO A 260 -6.11 -3.01 11.60
C PRO A 260 -6.19 -3.91 10.35
N SER A 261 -7.30 -3.82 9.60
CA SER A 261 -7.43 -4.60 8.36
C SER A 261 -6.55 -4.03 7.25
N GLN A 262 -5.47 -4.74 6.92
CA GLN A 262 -4.64 -4.42 5.74
C GLN A 262 -5.40 -4.66 4.43
N HIS A 263 -6.31 -5.64 4.35
CA HIS A 263 -7.13 -5.85 3.15
C HIS A 263 -8.00 -4.64 2.83
N ALA A 264 -8.75 -4.12 3.81
CA ALA A 264 -9.58 -2.94 3.61
C ALA A 264 -8.73 -1.72 3.23
N LEU A 265 -7.64 -1.49 3.98
CA LEU A 265 -6.68 -0.41 3.75
C LEU A 265 -6.12 -0.44 2.33
N VAL A 266 -5.57 -1.59 1.90
CA VAL A 266 -4.93 -1.73 0.61
C VAL A 266 -5.96 -1.62 -0.52
N ALA A 267 -7.19 -2.10 -0.31
CA ALA A 267 -8.24 -1.96 -1.31
C ALA A 267 -8.63 -0.49 -1.53
N ALA A 268 -8.78 0.28 -0.43
CA ALA A 268 -9.01 1.72 -0.50
C ALA A 268 -7.82 2.47 -1.10
N TYR A 269 -6.58 2.05 -0.79
CA TYR A 269 -5.37 2.60 -1.41
C TYR A 269 -5.38 2.39 -2.93
N VAL A 270 -5.69 1.17 -3.40
CA VAL A 270 -5.81 0.88 -4.83
C VAL A 270 -6.85 1.79 -5.48
N ALA A 271 -8.04 1.91 -4.90
CA ALA A 271 -9.08 2.80 -5.40
C ALA A 271 -8.59 4.26 -5.49
N MET A 272 -7.91 4.76 -4.44
CA MET A 272 -7.31 6.09 -4.42
C MET A 272 -6.29 6.30 -5.54
N VAL A 273 -5.39 5.33 -5.78
CA VAL A 273 -4.42 5.40 -6.87
C VAL A 273 -5.13 5.57 -8.22
N TRP A 274 -6.13 4.74 -8.50
CA TRP A 274 -6.86 4.79 -9.76
C TRP A 274 -7.69 6.07 -9.91
N ILE A 275 -8.26 6.61 -8.83
CA ILE A 275 -8.88 7.94 -8.83
C ILE A 275 -7.86 9.02 -9.18
N VAL A 276 -6.66 8.99 -8.59
CA VAL A 276 -5.59 9.96 -8.89
C VAL A 276 -5.15 9.86 -10.35
N LEU A 277 -4.95 8.65 -10.87
CA LEU A 277 -4.59 8.44 -12.28
C LEU A 277 -5.68 8.90 -13.24
N ALA A 278 -6.95 8.66 -12.91
CA ALA A 278 -8.10 9.14 -13.67
C ALA A 278 -8.19 10.68 -13.68
N ALA A 279 -8.00 11.29 -12.52
CA ALA A 279 -8.12 12.74 -12.33
C ALA A 279 -6.89 13.53 -12.80
N SER A 280 -5.70 12.92 -12.88
CA SER A 280 -4.45 13.59 -13.31
C SER A 280 -4.39 13.90 -14.82
N SER A 281 -5.45 13.61 -15.57
CA SER A 281 -5.55 13.95 -17.00
C SER A 281 -5.94 15.41 -17.21
N SER A 282 -5.03 16.36 -16.96
CA SER A 282 -5.18 17.75 -17.41
C SER A 282 -3.83 18.51 -17.44
N SER A 283 -3.59 19.18 -18.57
CA SER A 283 -2.58 20.24 -18.83
C SER A 283 -1.10 19.84 -18.94
N SER A 284 -0.69 19.45 -20.16
CA SER A 284 0.65 19.76 -20.66
C SER A 284 0.65 21.20 -21.21
N PRO A 285 1.55 22.11 -20.79
CA PRO A 285 1.64 23.49 -21.31
C PRO A 285 2.07 23.56 -22.79
N SER A 286 2.59 22.47 -23.35
CA SER A 286 3.21 22.41 -24.69
C SER A 286 2.32 21.81 -25.78
N GLY A 287 1.01 21.67 -25.56
CA GLY A 287 0.06 21.22 -26.60
C GLY A 287 0.21 19.77 -27.07
N ALA A 288 1.29 19.06 -26.67
CA ALA A 288 1.43 17.63 -26.89
C ALA A 288 0.73 16.86 -25.76
N PRO A 289 -0.26 15.99 -26.07
CA PRO A 289 -0.99 15.23 -25.07
C PRO A 289 -0.12 14.07 -24.58
N ILE A 290 0.78 14.34 -23.64
CA ILE A 290 1.40 13.27 -22.85
C ILE A 290 0.35 12.89 -21.79
N THR A 291 -0.20 11.69 -21.92
CA THR A 291 -1.13 11.01 -20.98
C THR A 291 -2.63 11.32 -21.03
N ARG A 292 -3.21 11.58 -22.20
CA ARG A 292 -4.41 10.76 -22.50
C ARG A 292 -3.87 9.52 -23.18
N PRO A 293 -4.26 8.30 -22.81
CA PRO A 293 -4.28 7.24 -23.81
C PRO A 293 -5.07 7.88 -24.95
N MET A 294 -4.43 8.08 -26.11
CA MET A 294 -5.12 8.66 -27.24
C MET A 294 -6.16 7.62 -27.63
N PHE A 295 -7.34 7.70 -27.01
CA PHE A 295 -8.42 6.77 -27.18
C PHE A 295 -8.96 7.04 -28.57
N ARG A 296 -8.33 6.37 -29.54
CA ARG A 296 -8.67 6.44 -30.98
C ARG A 296 -10.11 6.01 -31.23
N SER A 297 -10.77 5.35 -30.27
CA SER A 297 -12.15 4.88 -30.35
C SER A 297 -12.95 5.14 -29.07
N LYS A 298 -14.27 5.33 -29.22
CA LYS A 298 -15.25 5.37 -28.12
C LYS A 298 -15.18 4.12 -27.23
N LEU A 299 -14.84 2.98 -27.83
CA LEU A 299 -14.68 1.70 -27.15
C LEU A 299 -13.54 1.72 -26.12
N SER A 300 -12.41 2.34 -26.45
CA SER A 300 -11.28 2.41 -25.53
C SER A 300 -11.52 3.37 -24.37
N LEU A 301 -12.31 4.43 -24.60
CA LEU A 301 -12.79 5.31 -23.52
C LEU A 301 -13.78 4.56 -22.61
N PHE A 302 -14.69 3.76 -23.18
CA PHE A 302 -15.61 2.92 -22.42
C PHE A 302 -14.86 1.95 -21.50
N PHE A 303 -13.87 1.19 -22.03
CA PHE A 303 -13.07 0.28 -21.20
C PHE A 303 -12.28 1.00 -20.10
N TYR A 304 -11.78 2.19 -20.37
CA TYR A 304 -11.10 3.01 -19.35
C TYR A 304 -12.05 3.47 -18.25
N LEU A 305 -13.23 3.98 -18.60
CA LEU A 305 -14.24 4.38 -17.63
C LEU A 305 -14.77 3.19 -16.83
N ALA A 306 -14.99 2.05 -17.49
CA ALA A 306 -15.39 0.80 -16.85
C ALA A 306 -14.32 0.32 -15.87
N LEU A 307 -13.05 0.30 -16.27
CA LEU A 307 -11.92 -0.09 -15.42
C LEU A 307 -11.82 0.80 -14.17
N ASN A 308 -11.88 2.13 -14.34
CA ASN A 308 -11.84 3.06 -13.22
C ASN A 308 -13.05 2.90 -12.28
N SER A 309 -14.24 2.67 -12.84
CA SER A 309 -15.45 2.43 -12.06
C SER A 309 -15.36 1.13 -11.26
N SER A 310 -14.74 0.09 -11.82
CA SER A 310 -14.49 -1.18 -11.11
C SER A 310 -13.60 -0.99 -9.89
N PHE A 311 -12.62 -0.08 -9.93
CA PHE A 311 -11.76 0.21 -8.78
C PHE A 311 -12.47 1.01 -7.68
N LEU A 312 -13.57 1.71 -7.97
CA LEU A 312 -14.43 2.31 -6.94
C LEU A 312 -15.26 1.25 -6.19
N PHE A 313 -15.61 0.15 -6.88
CA PHE A 313 -16.32 -0.97 -6.27
C PHE A 313 -15.39 -1.92 -5.50
N TYR A 314 -14.10 -1.92 -5.82
CA TYR A 314 -13.10 -2.83 -5.26
C TYR A 314 -12.97 -2.80 -3.72
N PRO A 315 -12.96 -1.63 -3.03
CA PRO A 315 -13.00 -1.59 -1.56
C PRO A 315 -14.24 -2.23 -0.97
N ALA A 316 -15.42 -2.00 -1.57
CA ALA A 316 -16.67 -2.59 -1.10
C ALA A 316 -16.68 -4.12 -1.30
N LEU A 317 -16.17 -4.60 -2.44
CA LEU A 317 -15.99 -6.03 -2.70
C LEU A 317 -15.02 -6.69 -1.71
N THR A 318 -13.90 -6.02 -1.41
CA THR A 318 -12.91 -6.53 -0.45
C THR A 318 -13.49 -6.54 0.96
N LEU A 319 -14.16 -5.46 1.38
CA LEU A 319 -14.84 -5.38 2.67
C LEU A 319 -15.89 -6.48 2.83
N PHE A 320 -16.69 -6.69 1.79
CA PHE A 320 -17.65 -7.78 1.75
C PHE A 320 -16.96 -9.14 1.93
N CYS A 321 -15.89 -9.40 1.16
CA CYS A 321 -15.13 -10.65 1.23
C CYS A 321 -14.55 -10.93 2.62
N ILE A 322 -13.91 -9.95 3.26
CA ILE A 322 -13.29 -10.15 4.58
C ILE A 322 -14.32 -10.41 5.70
N VAL A 323 -15.52 -9.85 5.56
CA VAL A 323 -16.63 -10.05 6.51
C VAL A 323 -17.26 -11.43 6.31
N ILE A 324 -17.60 -11.82 5.07
CA ILE A 324 -18.23 -13.14 4.83
C ILE A 324 -17.30 -14.32 5.07
N THR A 325 -15.98 -14.10 5.00
CA THR A 325 -14.97 -15.10 5.37
C THR A 325 -14.64 -15.09 6.87
N ALA A 326 -15.29 -14.22 7.65
CA ALA A 326 -15.11 -14.03 9.09
C ALA A 326 -13.65 -13.77 9.51
N ASN A 327 -12.90 -13.08 8.67
CA ASN A 327 -11.50 -12.76 8.95
C ASN A 327 -11.32 -11.39 9.63
N HIS A 328 -12.27 -10.48 9.47
CA HIS A 328 -12.21 -9.14 10.03
C HIS A 328 -13.57 -8.67 10.55
N TYR A 329 -13.53 -7.86 11.60
CA TYR A 329 -14.64 -7.02 12.04
C TYR A 329 -14.74 -5.76 11.16
N LEU A 330 -15.90 -5.10 11.14
CA LEU A 330 -16.06 -3.82 10.44
C LEU A 330 -15.18 -2.73 11.08
N PHE A 331 -14.97 -2.79 12.40
CA PHE A 331 -14.09 -1.90 13.12
C PHE A 331 -12.62 -2.04 12.66
N ASP A 332 -12.19 -3.26 12.31
CA ASP A 332 -10.85 -3.48 11.75
C ASP A 332 -10.67 -2.73 10.43
N ALA A 333 -11.69 -2.79 9.57
CA ALA A 333 -11.72 -2.09 8.29
C ALA A 333 -11.76 -0.57 8.48
N PHE A 334 -12.57 -0.09 9.43
CA PHE A 334 -12.63 1.32 9.79
C PHE A 334 -11.25 1.85 10.21
N LEU A 335 -10.55 1.17 11.11
CA LEU A 335 -9.20 1.57 11.51
C LEU A 335 -8.19 1.48 10.35
N GLY A 336 -8.35 0.51 9.44
CA GLY A 336 -7.58 0.47 8.19
C GLY A 336 -7.76 1.74 7.34
N PHE A 337 -8.98 2.23 7.19
CA PHE A 337 -9.26 3.49 6.48
C PHE A 337 -8.72 4.71 7.21
N VAL A 338 -8.82 4.75 8.55
CA VAL A 338 -8.24 5.82 9.37
C VAL A 338 -6.73 5.89 9.18
N ILE A 339 -6.03 4.75 9.16
CA ILE A 339 -4.59 4.71 8.94
C ILE A 339 -4.24 5.22 7.55
N LEU A 340 -4.96 4.80 6.51
CA LEU A 340 -4.75 5.30 5.15
C LEU A 340 -4.92 6.83 5.08
N PHE A 341 -5.94 7.35 5.76
CA PHE A 341 -6.19 8.79 5.83
C PHE A 341 -5.03 9.52 6.54
N VAL A 342 -4.59 9.03 7.69
CA VAL A 342 -3.46 9.61 8.45
C VAL A 342 -2.16 9.55 7.63
N ALA A 343 -1.86 8.42 6.99
CA ALA A 343 -0.69 8.28 6.13
C ALA A 343 -0.74 9.24 4.93
N THR A 344 -1.94 9.49 4.39
CA THR A 344 -2.16 10.49 3.33
C THR A 344 -1.88 11.90 3.84
N LEU A 345 -2.36 12.27 5.03
CA LEU A 345 -2.07 13.57 5.64
C LEU A 345 -0.58 13.76 5.91
N ILE A 346 0.10 12.75 6.45
CA ILE A 346 1.56 12.78 6.67
C ILE A 346 2.29 12.97 5.34
N SER A 347 1.91 12.23 4.30
CA SER A 347 2.53 12.33 2.98
C SER A 347 2.32 13.72 2.35
N LEU A 348 1.16 14.33 2.55
CA LEU A 348 0.88 15.71 2.11
C LEU A 348 1.76 16.73 2.87
N LEU A 349 1.95 16.53 4.17
CA LEU A 349 2.86 17.36 4.97
C LEU A 349 4.30 17.24 4.50
N LEU A 350 4.78 16.01 4.24
CA LEU A 350 6.12 15.76 3.73
C LEU A 350 6.35 16.39 2.35
N LEU A 351 5.38 16.28 1.44
CA LEU A 351 5.44 16.97 0.14
C LEU A 351 5.54 18.49 0.31
N ASN A 352 4.91 19.07 1.33
CA ASN A 352 4.97 20.51 1.56
C ASN A 352 6.32 20.95 2.15
N ILE A 353 6.92 20.16 3.03
CA ILE A 353 8.22 20.45 3.66
C ILE A 353 9.36 20.35 2.62
N ASN A 354 9.33 19.32 1.77
CA ASN A 354 10.42 19.01 0.85
C ASN A 354 10.39 19.81 -0.46
N ASN A 355 9.53 20.82 -0.60
CA ASN A 355 9.56 21.74 -1.75
C ASN A 355 10.58 22.86 -1.48
N PRO A 356 11.82 22.78 -1.99
CA PRO A 356 12.81 23.80 -1.74
C PRO A 356 12.35 25.15 -2.37
N ALA A 357 12.90 26.25 -1.85
CA ALA A 357 12.93 27.50 -2.60
C ALA A 357 13.61 27.24 -3.97
N PRO A 358 13.29 28.01 -5.03
CA PRO A 358 13.89 27.79 -6.35
C PRO A 358 15.41 27.97 -6.28
N SER A 359 16.14 26.88 -6.06
CA SER A 359 17.58 26.81 -6.24
C SER A 359 17.83 26.23 -7.62
N LYS A 360 18.73 26.86 -8.38
CA LYS A 360 19.31 26.30 -9.62
C LYS A 360 20.10 25.04 -9.25
N LEU A 361 19.40 23.92 -9.02
CA LEU A 361 20.03 22.63 -8.85
C LEU A 361 20.16 22.01 -10.23
N VAL A 362 21.42 21.77 -10.59
CA VAL A 362 21.81 20.90 -11.69
C VAL A 362 21.36 19.50 -11.31
N GLU A 363 20.28 19.00 -11.90
CA GLU A 363 19.79 17.65 -11.64
C GLU A 363 20.28 16.72 -12.76
N GLU A 364 21.27 15.88 -12.46
CA GLU A 364 21.52 14.66 -13.23
C GLU A 364 20.34 13.72 -13.00
N LEU A 365 19.64 13.29 -14.06
CA LEU A 365 18.55 12.28 -14.11
C LEU A 365 17.72 12.12 -12.82
N PRO A 366 16.42 12.47 -12.83
CA PRO A 366 15.61 12.58 -11.63
C PRO A 366 15.19 11.15 -11.25
N MET A 367 16.06 10.41 -10.56
CA MET A 367 15.77 9.09 -9.98
C MET A 367 16.47 8.97 -8.64
#